data_AF-A0A0G0RJL9-F1
#
_entry.id   AF-A0A0G0RJL9-F1
#
_cell.length_a   1.000
_cell.length_b   1.000
_cell.length_c   1.000
_cell.angle_alpha   90.00
_cell.angle_beta   90.00
_cell.angle_gamma   90.00
#
_symmetry.space_group_name_H-M   'P 1'
#
loop_
_entity.id
_entity.type
_entity.pdbx_description
1 polymer ?
#
loop_
_entity_poly.entity_id
_entity_poly.type
_entity_poly.pdbx_seq_one_letter_code
_entity_poly.pdbx_strand_id
1 'polypeptide(L)'
;MSIKEQPGESYIDPEEFERMSVRLREIGLDIEKIRPDIVSRLALLDQSTKVVEDEHNAIHLARAVFDWYRKNKPGASWVEREERAVVIGTMFSDIGKTGFRTANIDQQKLIVAIYSIDSKDWGGGEDKLSVVKYLEKYFPEDYVEKVRIYVSTGLDPEMVMRKFWDMHAEWTLQIISGDGVPPEAVVAAASHHFIQGINPEGIIGNDGRFTRYFGENLSFDRVEKLICVLDVYDAFRRRSHMSHDQAITALRKKVDLSESFSGDKGFHELIDVVDFTNRETHV
;
A
#
# COMPACT_ATOMS: atom_id res chain seq x y z
N MET A 1 -31.85 20.73 11.52
CA MET A 1 -31.79 20.49 10.06
C MET A 1 -30.35 20.09 9.76
N SER A 2 -30.09 18.79 9.61
CA SER A 2 -28.75 18.27 9.37
C SER A 2 -28.42 18.46 7.90
N ILE A 3 -27.41 19.26 7.59
CA ILE A 3 -26.84 19.35 6.25
C ILE A 3 -26.17 18.00 5.99
N LYS A 4 -26.77 17.17 5.15
CA LYS A 4 -26.08 16.02 4.58
C LYS A 4 -25.03 16.60 3.63
N GLU A 5 -23.77 16.51 4.00
CA GLU A 5 -22.66 16.71 3.06
C GLU A 5 -22.87 15.71 1.92
N GLN A 6 -23.12 16.22 0.71
CA GLN A 6 -23.04 15.40 -0.48
C GLN A 6 -21.56 15.12 -0.74
N PRO A 7 -21.14 13.85 -0.85
CA PRO A 7 -19.79 13.53 -1.29
C PRO A 7 -19.61 14.13 -2.68
N GLY A 8 -18.56 14.93 -2.87
CA GLY A 8 -18.20 15.44 -4.20
C GLY A 8 -18.13 14.27 -5.18
N GLU A 9 -18.88 14.35 -6.27
CA GLU A 9 -18.97 13.30 -7.28
C GLU A 9 -17.56 12.94 -7.76
N SER A 10 -17.10 11.76 -7.39
CA SER A 10 -15.88 11.16 -7.95
C SER A 10 -16.18 10.82 -9.40
N TYR A 11 -15.82 11.72 -10.31
CA TYR A 11 -16.06 11.59 -11.74
C TYR A 11 -15.06 10.58 -12.33
N ILE A 12 -15.29 9.31 -12.06
CA ILE A 12 -14.61 8.20 -12.72
C ILE A 12 -15.58 7.58 -13.70
N ASP A 13 -15.05 7.18 -14.85
CA ASP A 13 -15.79 6.47 -15.88
C ASP A 13 -16.56 5.27 -15.27
N PRO A 14 -17.89 5.18 -15.49
CA PRO A 14 -18.68 4.06 -15.01
C PRO A 14 -18.13 2.68 -15.40
N GLU A 15 -17.51 2.55 -16.58
CA GLU A 15 -16.93 1.27 -17.03
C GLU A 15 -15.73 0.87 -16.16
N GLU A 16 -14.91 1.85 -15.80
CA GLU A 16 -13.72 1.70 -14.98
C GLU A 16 -14.09 1.37 -13.53
N PHE A 17 -15.13 2.02 -13.02
CA PHE A 17 -15.71 1.71 -11.72
C PHE A 17 -16.23 0.26 -11.67
N GLU A 18 -16.96 -0.19 -12.69
CA GLU A 18 -17.48 -1.56 -12.71
C GLU A 18 -16.33 -2.57 -12.85
N ARG A 19 -15.34 -2.31 -13.70
CA ARG A 19 -14.16 -3.19 -13.81
C ARG A 19 -13.44 -3.35 -12.47
N MET A 20 -13.24 -2.25 -11.74
CA MET A 20 -12.65 -2.30 -10.40
C MET A 20 -13.55 -3.05 -9.42
N SER A 21 -14.86 -2.82 -9.48
CA SER A 21 -15.84 -3.53 -8.65
C SER A 21 -15.78 -5.04 -8.85
N VAL A 22 -15.66 -5.52 -10.10
CA VAL A 22 -15.50 -6.95 -10.42
C VAL A 22 -14.22 -7.50 -9.78
N ARG A 23 -13.07 -6.84 -9.95
CA ARG A 23 -11.79 -7.27 -9.35
C ARG A 23 -11.86 -7.36 -7.83
N LEU A 24 -12.53 -6.40 -7.19
CA LEU A 24 -12.68 -6.39 -5.73
C LEU A 24 -13.63 -7.52 -5.25
N ARG A 25 -14.67 -7.87 -6.01
CA ARG A 25 -15.52 -9.05 -5.71
C ARG A 25 -14.72 -10.35 -5.82
N GLU A 26 -13.83 -10.48 -6.81
CA GLU A 26 -12.99 -11.66 -7.00
C GLU A 26 -12.05 -11.93 -5.82
N ILE A 27 -11.66 -10.90 -5.06
CA ILE A 27 -10.87 -11.04 -3.83
C ILE A 27 -11.73 -11.18 -2.56
N GLY A 28 -13.05 -11.34 -2.71
CA GLY A 28 -13.97 -11.62 -1.59
C GLY A 28 -14.44 -10.38 -0.82
N LEU A 29 -14.45 -9.21 -1.45
CA LEU A 29 -15.10 -8.01 -0.91
C LEU A 29 -16.58 -7.94 -1.30
N ASP A 30 -17.36 -7.48 -0.34
CA ASP A 30 -18.76 -7.13 -0.54
C ASP A 30 -18.86 -5.66 -0.94
N ILE A 31 -18.93 -5.40 -2.25
CA ILE A 31 -18.88 -4.04 -2.82
C ILE A 31 -20.05 -3.17 -2.35
N GLU A 32 -21.20 -3.76 -2.02
CA GLU A 32 -22.35 -3.01 -1.52
C GLU A 32 -22.08 -2.38 -0.15
N LYS A 33 -21.11 -2.92 0.61
CA LYS A 33 -20.67 -2.37 1.89
C LYS A 33 -19.51 -1.39 1.76
N ILE A 34 -18.85 -1.33 0.60
CA ILE A 34 -17.70 -0.45 0.37
C ILE A 34 -18.19 0.92 -0.07
N ARG A 35 -17.59 1.97 0.51
CA ARG A 35 -17.86 3.36 0.09
C ARG A 35 -17.46 3.54 -1.39
N PRO A 36 -18.33 4.05 -2.28
CA PRO A 36 -18.01 4.15 -3.71
C PRO A 36 -16.73 4.95 -4.02
N ASP A 37 -16.43 5.99 -3.24
CA ASP A 37 -15.17 6.75 -3.34
C ASP A 37 -13.91 5.87 -3.25
N ILE A 38 -13.94 4.78 -2.48
CA ILE A 38 -12.80 3.85 -2.36
C ILE A 38 -12.59 3.09 -3.66
N VAL A 39 -13.67 2.57 -4.25
CA VAL A 39 -13.64 1.87 -5.53
C VAL A 39 -13.14 2.80 -6.63
N SER A 40 -13.66 4.03 -6.63
CA SER A 40 -13.19 5.08 -7.54
C SER A 40 -11.70 5.34 -7.39
N ARG A 41 -11.19 5.55 -6.17
CA ARG A 41 -9.75 5.80 -5.95
C ARG A 41 -8.86 4.69 -6.49
N LEU A 42 -9.25 3.42 -6.33
CA LEU A 42 -8.54 2.31 -6.95
C LEU A 42 -8.62 2.31 -8.48
N ALA A 43 -9.78 2.63 -9.05
CA ALA A 43 -9.92 2.78 -10.50
C ALA A 43 -9.03 3.90 -11.06
N LEU A 44 -8.92 5.03 -10.35
CA LEU A 44 -8.02 6.12 -10.71
C LEU A 44 -6.54 5.67 -10.70
N LEU A 45 -6.15 4.86 -9.70
CA LEU A 45 -4.80 4.28 -9.63
C LEU A 45 -4.54 3.28 -10.76
N ASP A 46 -5.50 2.40 -11.08
CA ASP A 46 -5.40 1.42 -12.18
C ASP A 46 -5.20 2.13 -13.54
N GLN A 47 -5.86 3.26 -13.75
CA GLN A 47 -5.74 4.04 -14.99
C GLN A 47 -4.40 4.77 -15.13
N SER A 48 -3.87 5.28 -14.02
CA SER A 48 -2.80 6.28 -14.03
C SER A 48 -1.44 5.71 -13.63
N THR A 49 -1.43 4.51 -13.05
CA THR A 49 -0.24 3.89 -12.46
C THR A 49 -0.24 2.38 -12.67
N LYS A 50 0.83 1.71 -12.27
CA LYS A 50 0.89 0.24 -12.23
C LYS A 50 0.49 -0.36 -10.87
N VAL A 51 0.06 0.47 -9.92
CA VAL A 51 -0.16 0.05 -8.53
C VAL A 51 -1.09 -1.16 -8.45
N VAL A 52 -2.25 -1.12 -9.09
CA VAL A 52 -3.23 -2.23 -9.00
C VAL A 52 -2.70 -3.52 -9.63
N GLU A 53 -1.92 -3.41 -10.72
CA GLU A 53 -1.25 -4.57 -11.33
C GLU A 53 -0.18 -5.14 -10.38
N ASP A 54 0.60 -4.27 -9.74
CA ASP A 54 1.65 -4.65 -8.79
C ASP A 54 1.05 -5.34 -7.56
N GLU A 55 -0.05 -4.83 -7.01
CA GLU A 55 -0.77 -5.49 -5.91
C GLU A 55 -1.39 -6.83 -6.34
N HIS A 56 -1.89 -6.94 -7.56
CA HIS A 56 -2.37 -8.21 -8.09
C HIS A 56 -1.26 -9.26 -8.18
N ASN A 57 -0.06 -8.86 -8.59
CA ASN A 57 1.13 -9.73 -8.60
C ASN A 57 1.57 -10.13 -7.19
N ALA A 58 1.54 -9.20 -6.23
CA ALA A 58 1.82 -9.49 -4.83
C ALA A 58 0.81 -10.48 -4.23
N ILE A 59 -0.47 -10.39 -4.59
CA ILE A 59 -1.51 -11.36 -4.20
C ILE A 59 -1.20 -12.77 -4.72
N HIS A 60 -0.68 -12.90 -5.95
CA HIS A 60 -0.27 -14.21 -6.47
C HIS A 60 0.89 -14.82 -5.68
N LEU A 61 1.88 -14.01 -5.31
CA LEU A 61 2.96 -14.45 -4.42
C LEU A 61 2.43 -14.84 -3.03
N ALA A 62 1.49 -14.07 -2.46
CA ALA A 62 0.86 -14.40 -1.18
C ALA A 62 0.15 -15.76 -1.24
N ARG A 63 -0.59 -16.04 -2.33
CA ARG A 63 -1.26 -17.33 -2.53
C ARG A 63 -0.27 -18.50 -2.61
N ALA A 64 0.86 -18.32 -3.29
CA ALA A 64 1.92 -19.31 -3.34
C ALA A 64 2.52 -19.59 -1.94
N VAL A 65 2.67 -18.56 -1.11
CA VAL A 65 3.06 -18.71 0.31
C VAL A 65 2.02 -19.54 1.07
N PHE A 66 0.73 -19.26 0.92
CA PHE A 66 -0.31 -20.04 1.60
C PHE A 66 -0.30 -21.52 1.18
N ASP A 67 -0.18 -21.80 -0.12
CA ASP A 67 -0.07 -23.16 -0.64
C ASP A 67 1.15 -23.89 -0.10
N TRP A 68 2.28 -23.20 0.01
CA TRP A 68 3.48 -23.76 0.61
C TRP A 68 3.26 -24.16 2.07
N TYR A 69 2.60 -23.32 2.87
CA TYR A 69 2.29 -23.65 4.27
C TYR A 69 1.32 -24.84 4.37
N ARG A 70 0.28 -24.88 3.53
CA ARG A 70 -0.65 -26.02 3.48
C ARG A 70 0.06 -27.35 3.20
N LYS A 71 1.02 -27.34 2.28
CA LYS A 71 1.78 -28.53 1.86
C LYS A 71 2.87 -28.93 2.85
N ASN A 72 3.65 -27.97 3.35
CA ASN A 72 4.90 -28.23 4.07
C ASN A 72 4.80 -28.03 5.59
N LYS A 73 3.83 -27.23 6.06
CA LYS A 73 3.62 -26.93 7.48
C LYS A 73 2.11 -26.89 7.82
N PRO A 74 1.38 -28.01 7.67
CA PRO A 74 -0.09 -28.02 7.88
C PRO A 74 -0.50 -27.55 9.28
N GLY A 75 0.27 -27.86 10.31
CA GLY A 75 -0.01 -27.41 11.68
C GLY A 75 0.22 -25.90 11.93
N ALA A 76 0.87 -25.20 11.00
CA ALA A 76 1.07 -23.76 11.02
C ALA A 76 0.42 -23.07 9.81
N SER A 77 -0.52 -23.73 9.14
CA SER A 77 -1.23 -23.16 7.99
C SER A 77 -1.96 -21.87 8.35
N TRP A 78 -2.13 -21.04 7.34
CA TRP A 78 -2.92 -19.83 7.43
C TRP A 78 -4.39 -20.22 7.55
N VAL A 79 -5.12 -19.56 8.44
CA VAL A 79 -6.57 -19.71 8.50
C VAL A 79 -7.20 -18.76 7.48
N GLU A 80 -8.41 -19.09 7.02
CA GLU A 80 -9.12 -18.34 5.97
C GLU A 80 -9.18 -16.83 6.25
N ARG A 81 -9.39 -16.45 7.52
CA ARG A 81 -9.43 -15.04 7.93
C ARG A 81 -8.11 -14.32 7.71
N GLU A 82 -6.97 -14.98 7.93
CA GLU A 82 -5.65 -14.38 7.71
C GLU A 82 -5.33 -14.29 6.21
N GLU A 83 -5.61 -15.35 5.45
CA GLU A 83 -5.42 -15.32 3.98
C GLU A 83 -6.25 -14.19 3.37
N ARG A 84 -7.51 -14.05 3.81
CA ARG A 84 -8.40 -12.97 3.39
C ARG A 84 -7.86 -11.59 3.78
N ALA A 85 -7.33 -11.44 5.00
CA ALA A 85 -6.75 -10.18 5.46
C ALA A 85 -5.52 -9.78 4.65
N VAL A 86 -4.64 -10.73 4.31
CA VAL A 86 -3.48 -10.48 3.44
C VAL A 86 -3.95 -10.09 2.04
N VAL A 87 -4.81 -10.87 1.40
CA VAL A 87 -5.24 -10.62 0.00
C VAL A 87 -5.92 -9.25 -0.13
N ILE A 88 -6.85 -8.92 0.78
CA ILE A 88 -7.54 -7.63 0.76
C ILE A 88 -6.58 -6.52 1.17
N GLY A 89 -5.75 -6.74 2.19
CA GLY A 89 -4.79 -5.75 2.68
C GLY A 89 -3.79 -5.35 1.59
N THR A 90 -3.29 -6.32 0.82
CA THR A 90 -2.40 -6.08 -0.32
C THR A 90 -3.09 -5.22 -1.38
N MET A 91 -4.32 -5.53 -1.79
CA MET A 91 -5.05 -4.69 -2.77
C MET A 91 -5.18 -3.22 -2.35
N PHE A 92 -5.21 -2.93 -1.04
CA PHE A 92 -5.41 -1.58 -0.50
C PHE A 92 -4.16 -0.90 0.05
N SER A 93 -2.99 -1.58 0.13
CA SER A 93 -1.75 -1.05 0.73
C SER A 93 -1.42 0.36 0.23
N ASP A 94 -1.56 0.55 -1.08
CA ASP A 94 -1.17 1.74 -1.82
C ASP A 94 -2.34 2.67 -2.19
N ILE A 95 -3.57 2.43 -1.73
CA ILE A 95 -4.72 3.30 -2.07
C ILE A 95 -4.51 4.76 -1.61
N GLY A 96 -3.70 4.97 -0.56
CA GLY A 96 -3.26 6.27 -0.10
C GLY A 96 -2.51 7.09 -1.15
N LYS A 97 -2.01 6.49 -2.23
CA LYS A 97 -1.44 7.22 -3.38
C LYS A 97 -2.47 8.05 -4.16
N THR A 98 -3.72 8.06 -3.71
CA THR A 98 -4.77 9.00 -4.12
C THR A 98 -4.95 10.20 -3.18
N GLY A 99 -4.15 10.31 -2.11
CA GLY A 99 -4.24 11.40 -1.14
C GLY A 99 -5.18 11.13 0.03
N PHE A 100 -5.25 12.08 0.97
CA PHE A 100 -6.08 12.00 2.17
C PHE A 100 -7.58 11.77 1.87
N ARG A 101 -8.32 11.29 2.88
CA ARG A 101 -9.71 10.84 2.75
C ARG A 101 -10.65 11.87 2.11
N THR A 102 -10.48 13.15 2.44
CA THR A 102 -11.33 14.26 1.97
C THR A 102 -10.78 14.98 0.73
N ALA A 103 -9.72 14.46 0.12
CA ALA A 103 -9.16 15.03 -1.11
C ALA A 103 -10.22 15.05 -2.22
N ASN A 104 -10.40 16.21 -2.87
CA ASN A 104 -11.27 16.34 -4.04
C ASN A 104 -10.62 15.72 -5.29
N ILE A 105 -11.35 15.62 -6.39
CA ILE A 105 -10.87 14.92 -7.59
C ILE A 105 -9.59 15.53 -8.20
N ASP A 106 -9.43 16.85 -8.16
CA ASP A 106 -8.23 17.52 -8.69
C ASP A 106 -7.01 17.24 -7.83
N GLN A 107 -7.21 17.22 -6.51
CA GLN A 107 -6.17 16.84 -5.54
C GLN A 107 -5.80 15.37 -5.69
N GLN A 108 -6.78 14.47 -5.84
CA GLN A 108 -6.52 13.05 -6.09
C GLN A 108 -5.70 12.86 -7.36
N LYS A 109 -6.11 13.47 -8.49
CA LYS A 109 -5.40 13.40 -9.76
C LYS A 109 -3.97 13.95 -9.67
N LEU A 110 -3.77 15.06 -8.97
CA LEU A 110 -2.43 15.61 -8.75
C LEU A 110 -1.55 14.62 -7.95
N ILE A 111 -2.06 14.09 -6.84
CA ILE A 111 -1.30 13.19 -5.98
C ILE A 111 -0.96 11.90 -6.74
N VAL A 112 -1.92 11.34 -7.47
CA VAL A 112 -1.69 10.19 -8.36
C VAL A 112 -0.63 10.49 -9.41
N ALA A 113 -0.67 11.68 -10.04
CA ALA A 113 0.35 12.09 -11.01
C ALA A 113 1.75 12.19 -10.37
N ILE A 114 1.86 12.65 -9.12
CA ILE A 114 3.14 12.67 -8.40
C ILE A 114 3.64 11.23 -8.18
N TYR A 115 2.77 10.29 -7.80
CA TYR A 115 3.14 8.88 -7.61
C TYR A 115 3.32 8.08 -8.91
N SER A 116 2.83 8.59 -10.05
CA SER A 116 3.01 7.92 -11.35
C SER A 116 4.41 8.08 -11.93
N ILE A 117 5.21 9.03 -11.43
CA ILE A 117 6.60 9.22 -11.86
C ILE A 117 7.46 8.10 -11.27
N ASP A 118 7.91 7.20 -12.14
CA ASP A 118 8.67 6.01 -11.77
C ASP A 118 10.09 6.40 -11.30
N SER A 119 10.61 5.69 -10.30
CA SER A 119 11.96 5.91 -9.77
C SER A 119 13.07 5.65 -10.80
N LYS A 120 12.79 4.92 -11.87
CA LYS A 120 13.74 4.76 -12.99
C LYS A 120 13.97 6.07 -13.76
N ASP A 121 13.01 7.00 -13.68
CA ASP A 121 13.06 8.30 -14.36
C ASP A 121 13.69 9.39 -13.46
N TRP A 122 14.23 8.98 -12.32
CA TRP A 122 14.91 9.84 -11.38
C TRP A 122 16.36 10.06 -11.80
N GLY A 123 16.81 11.31 -11.73
CA GLY A 123 18.21 11.68 -11.93
C GLY A 123 19.06 11.55 -10.65
N GLY A 124 18.43 11.19 -9.53
CA GLY A 124 19.03 11.06 -8.21
C GLY A 124 18.72 12.26 -7.31
N GLY A 125 18.41 11.98 -6.04
CA GLY A 125 18.16 12.99 -5.01
C GLY A 125 16.73 13.56 -4.98
N GLU A 126 15.80 12.98 -5.74
CA GLU A 126 14.39 13.37 -5.78
C GLU A 126 13.74 13.31 -4.40
N ASP A 127 14.15 12.37 -3.56
CA ASP A 127 13.72 12.20 -2.17
C ASP A 127 14.01 13.43 -1.29
N LYS A 128 15.01 14.23 -1.67
CA LYS A 128 15.44 15.45 -0.97
C LYS A 128 14.88 16.73 -1.57
N LEU A 129 14.25 16.67 -2.74
CA LEU A 129 13.58 17.83 -3.31
C LEU A 129 12.39 18.21 -2.42
N SER A 130 12.09 19.51 -2.33
CA SER A 130 10.77 19.92 -1.86
C SER A 130 9.71 19.58 -2.89
N VAL A 131 8.46 19.44 -2.46
CA VAL A 131 7.35 19.13 -3.38
C VAL A 131 7.23 20.19 -4.47
N VAL A 132 7.38 21.48 -4.15
CA VAL A 132 7.35 22.55 -5.17
C VAL A 132 8.45 22.38 -6.22
N LYS A 133 9.68 22.03 -5.80
CA LYS A 133 10.81 21.81 -6.71
C LYS A 133 10.64 20.54 -7.55
N TYR A 134 10.02 19.51 -6.97
CA TYR A 134 9.65 18.30 -7.68
C TYR A 134 8.61 18.58 -8.77
N LEU A 135 7.56 19.35 -8.44
CA LEU A 135 6.53 19.75 -9.40
C LEU A 135 7.10 20.61 -10.54
N GLU A 136 7.96 21.58 -10.22
CA GLU A 136 8.66 22.39 -11.22
C GLU A 136 9.50 21.52 -12.18
N LYS A 137 10.16 20.47 -11.66
CA LYS A 137 11.00 19.57 -12.45
C LYS A 137 10.19 18.65 -13.37
N TYR A 138 9.14 18.00 -12.86
CA TYR A 138 8.43 16.93 -13.57
C TYR A 138 7.17 17.40 -14.30
N PHE A 139 6.69 18.60 -14.01
CA PHE A 139 5.50 19.18 -14.63
C PHE A 139 5.73 20.64 -15.05
N PRO A 140 6.78 20.95 -15.83
CA PRO A 140 7.22 22.34 -16.06
C PRO A 140 6.19 23.21 -16.77
N GLU A 141 5.30 22.61 -17.57
CA GLU A 141 4.30 23.34 -18.35
C GLU A 141 3.12 23.86 -17.51
N ASP A 142 2.74 23.15 -16.44
CA ASP A 142 1.59 23.47 -15.60
C ASP A 142 1.92 23.52 -14.10
N TYR A 143 3.21 23.58 -13.73
CA TYR A 143 3.64 23.51 -12.32
C TYR A 143 2.98 24.57 -11.43
N VAL A 144 2.74 25.80 -11.93
CA VAL A 144 2.11 26.86 -11.15
C VAL A 144 0.71 26.45 -10.70
N GLU A 145 -0.05 25.83 -11.60
CA GLU A 145 -1.39 25.33 -11.30
C GLU A 145 -1.32 24.12 -10.36
N LYS A 146 -0.41 23.17 -10.62
CA LYS A 146 -0.21 22.02 -9.74
C LYS A 146 0.19 22.42 -8.33
N VAL A 147 1.05 23.43 -8.17
CA VAL A 147 1.41 24.00 -6.87
C VAL A 147 0.20 24.64 -6.19
N ARG A 148 -0.66 25.34 -6.93
CA ARG A 148 -1.91 25.90 -6.39
C ARG A 148 -2.84 24.79 -5.85
N ILE A 149 -3.04 23.73 -6.63
CA ILE A 149 -3.83 22.56 -6.21
C ILE A 149 -3.18 21.90 -4.99
N TYR A 150 -1.86 21.73 -5.00
CA TYR A 150 -1.11 21.16 -3.88
C TYR A 150 -1.30 21.99 -2.61
N VAL A 151 -1.10 23.30 -2.65
CA VAL A 151 -1.29 24.19 -1.49
C VAL A 151 -2.73 24.14 -0.98
N SER A 152 -3.71 23.96 -1.85
CA SER A 152 -5.13 23.79 -1.44
C SER A 152 -5.39 22.52 -0.61
N THR A 153 -4.47 21.54 -0.62
CA THR A 153 -4.52 20.37 0.27
C THR A 153 -4.21 20.70 1.73
N GLY A 154 -3.64 21.89 2.00
CA GLY A 154 -3.17 22.28 3.32
C GLY A 154 -1.80 21.70 3.70
N LEU A 155 -1.12 20.99 2.77
CA LEU A 155 0.24 20.49 2.97
C LEU A 155 1.29 21.57 2.69
N ASP A 156 2.45 21.43 3.33
CA ASP A 156 3.58 22.34 3.18
C ASP A 156 4.30 22.09 1.85
N PRO A 157 4.33 23.04 0.88
CA PRO A 157 5.01 22.87 -0.40
C PRO A 157 6.53 22.72 -0.27
N GLU A 158 7.11 23.12 0.86
CA GLU A 158 8.54 22.95 1.15
C GLU A 158 8.86 21.60 1.81
N MET A 159 7.86 20.77 2.11
CA MET A 159 8.12 19.42 2.62
C MET A 159 8.95 18.62 1.62
N VAL A 160 9.89 17.81 2.12
CA VAL A 160 10.70 16.95 1.26
C VAL A 160 9.85 15.79 0.71
N MET A 161 10.15 15.39 -0.53
CA MET A 161 9.42 14.35 -1.24
C MET A 161 9.39 13.02 -0.49
N ARG A 162 10.47 12.63 0.20
CA ARG A 162 10.44 11.43 1.05
C ARG A 162 9.28 11.46 2.04
N LYS A 163 9.13 12.57 2.76
CA LYS A 163 8.06 12.76 3.73
C LYS A 163 6.69 12.76 3.07
N PHE A 164 6.55 13.39 1.90
CA PHE A 164 5.30 13.36 1.13
C PHE A 164 4.93 11.92 0.71
N TRP A 165 5.90 11.17 0.19
CA TRP A 165 5.72 9.77 -0.18
C TRP A 165 5.36 8.91 1.03
N ASP A 166 5.91 9.17 2.20
CA ASP A 166 5.58 8.42 3.42
C ASP A 166 4.11 8.59 3.86
N MET A 167 3.47 9.69 3.47
CA MET A 167 2.09 9.98 3.90
C MET A 167 1.05 9.00 3.36
N HIS A 168 1.31 8.28 2.26
CA HIS A 168 0.29 7.38 1.71
C HIS A 168 -0.06 6.25 2.67
N ALA A 169 0.83 5.81 3.55
CA ALA A 169 0.48 4.79 4.55
C ALA A 169 -0.60 5.30 5.53
N GLU A 170 -0.51 6.58 5.92
CA GLU A 170 -1.54 7.25 6.72
C GLU A 170 -2.82 7.51 5.93
N TRP A 171 -2.70 7.95 4.68
CA TRP A 171 -3.88 8.14 3.83
C TRP A 171 -4.60 6.83 3.54
N THR A 172 -3.88 5.73 3.33
CA THR A 172 -4.43 4.38 3.22
C THR A 172 -5.30 4.08 4.43
N LEU A 173 -4.76 4.24 5.64
CA LEU A 173 -5.51 4.06 6.89
C LEU A 173 -6.79 4.89 6.93
N GLN A 174 -6.70 6.19 6.62
CA GLN A 174 -7.82 7.12 6.66
C GLN A 174 -8.90 6.79 5.62
N ILE A 175 -8.52 6.36 4.42
CA ILE A 175 -9.44 6.07 3.32
C ILE A 175 -10.31 4.86 3.61
N ILE A 176 -9.74 3.79 4.16
CA ILE A 176 -10.42 2.48 4.25
C ILE A 176 -10.95 2.14 5.66
N SER A 177 -10.61 2.91 6.69
CA SER A 177 -11.08 2.66 8.05
C SER A 177 -12.59 2.87 8.21
N GLY A 178 -13.31 1.79 8.53
CA GLY A 178 -14.74 1.84 8.83
C GLY A 178 -15.67 1.87 7.60
N ASP A 179 -15.13 1.70 6.40
CA ASP A 179 -15.85 1.87 5.13
C ASP A 179 -16.07 0.53 4.40
N GLY A 180 -16.40 -0.52 5.15
CA GLY A 180 -16.74 -1.86 4.64
C GLY A 180 -15.53 -2.78 4.39
N VAL A 181 -14.30 -2.27 4.43
CA VAL A 181 -13.09 -3.09 4.39
C VAL A 181 -12.92 -3.83 5.73
N PRO A 182 -12.63 -5.15 5.74
CA PRO A 182 -12.42 -5.91 6.97
C PRO A 182 -11.33 -5.27 7.85
N PRO A 183 -11.57 -5.08 9.17
CA PRO A 183 -10.64 -4.37 10.05
C PRO A 183 -9.21 -4.92 10.06
N GLU A 184 -9.05 -6.24 9.94
CA GLU A 184 -7.75 -6.91 9.86
C GLU A 184 -7.00 -6.53 8.58
N ALA A 185 -7.72 -6.42 7.46
CA ALA A 185 -7.14 -5.97 6.20
C ALA A 185 -6.78 -4.48 6.24
N VAL A 186 -7.53 -3.67 6.99
CA VAL A 186 -7.24 -2.24 7.18
C VAL A 186 -5.87 -2.05 7.85
N VAL A 187 -5.61 -2.73 8.97
CA VAL A 187 -4.32 -2.61 9.66
C VAL A 187 -3.18 -3.20 8.85
N ALA A 188 -3.43 -4.31 8.16
CA ALA A 188 -2.44 -4.93 7.29
C ALA A 188 -2.05 -4.02 6.10
N ALA A 189 -3.03 -3.40 5.44
CA ALA A 189 -2.78 -2.43 4.38
C ALA A 189 -2.01 -1.20 4.91
N ALA A 190 -2.44 -0.61 6.03
CA ALA A 190 -1.83 0.62 6.53
C ALA A 190 -0.42 0.42 7.11
N SER A 191 -0.11 -0.78 7.62
CA SER A 191 1.18 -1.07 8.23
C SER A 191 2.23 -1.64 7.27
N HIS A 192 1.96 -1.70 5.96
CA HIS A 192 2.86 -2.32 4.98
C HIS A 192 4.27 -1.70 4.91
N HIS A 193 4.45 -0.46 5.38
CA HIS A 193 5.75 0.19 5.52
C HIS A 193 6.32 0.20 6.94
N PHE A 194 5.76 -0.58 7.88
CA PHE A 194 6.19 -0.55 9.27
C PHE A 194 7.64 -1.04 9.46
N ILE A 195 8.10 -1.98 8.62
CA ILE A 195 9.52 -2.36 8.56
C ILE A 195 10.46 -1.17 8.24
N GLN A 196 9.95 -0.12 7.62
CA GLN A 196 10.66 1.10 7.26
C GLN A 196 10.52 2.19 8.33
N GLY A 197 9.88 1.90 9.47
CA GLY A 197 9.66 2.83 10.57
C GLY A 197 8.40 3.71 10.43
N ILE A 198 7.55 3.46 9.43
CA ILE A 198 6.32 4.22 9.21
C ILE A 198 5.18 3.57 9.99
N ASN A 199 4.66 4.26 11.00
CA ASN A 199 3.56 3.79 11.87
C ASN A 199 2.39 4.80 11.84
N PRO A 200 1.49 4.68 10.84
CA PRO A 200 0.38 5.61 10.67
C PRO A 200 -0.44 5.78 11.94
N GLU A 201 -0.66 7.02 12.38
CA GLU A 201 -1.42 7.35 13.59
C GLU A 201 -1.00 6.59 14.87
N GLY A 202 0.19 5.97 14.90
CA GLY A 202 0.62 5.12 16.00
C GLY A 202 -0.26 3.88 16.19
N ILE A 203 -0.77 3.27 15.11
CA ILE A 203 -1.65 2.10 15.17
C ILE A 203 -1.01 0.86 15.81
N ILE A 204 0.32 0.79 15.85
CA ILE A 204 1.08 -0.25 16.54
C ILE A 204 1.82 0.38 17.74
N GLY A 205 1.54 -0.12 18.94
CA GLY A 205 2.19 0.33 20.17
C GLY A 205 3.61 -0.21 20.30
N ASN A 206 4.37 0.34 21.26
CA ASN A 206 5.74 -0.11 21.54
C ASN A 206 5.82 -1.57 22.02
N ASP A 207 4.71 -2.14 22.48
CA ASP A 207 4.57 -3.55 22.86
C ASP A 207 4.17 -4.46 21.68
N GLY A 208 4.11 -3.91 20.46
CA GLY A 208 3.70 -4.61 19.25
C GLY A 208 2.19 -4.83 19.12
N ARG A 209 1.38 -4.40 20.11
CA ARG A 209 -0.08 -4.54 20.08
C ARG A 209 -0.71 -3.40 19.28
N PHE A 210 -1.87 -3.65 18.71
CA PHE A 210 -2.62 -2.57 18.08
C PHE A 210 -3.22 -1.63 19.12
N THR A 211 -3.14 -0.32 18.86
CA THR A 211 -3.65 0.73 19.77
C THR A 211 -5.15 0.97 19.64
N ARG A 212 -5.79 0.34 18.64
CA ARG A 212 -7.23 0.37 18.40
C ARG A 212 -7.73 -0.98 17.89
N TYR A 213 -9.05 -1.15 17.86
CA TYR A 213 -9.67 -2.40 17.44
C TYR A 213 -9.57 -2.59 15.92
N PHE A 214 -8.89 -3.67 15.50
CA PHE A 214 -8.80 -4.12 14.12
C PHE A 214 -9.32 -5.55 13.95
N GLY A 215 -10.44 -5.85 14.61
CA GLY A 215 -10.98 -7.20 14.65
C GLY A 215 -10.30 -8.05 15.72
N GLU A 216 -10.28 -9.36 15.51
CA GLU A 216 -9.70 -10.29 16.49
C GLU A 216 -8.16 -10.37 16.42
N ASN A 217 -7.51 -9.71 15.45
CA ASN A 217 -6.05 -9.61 15.43
C ASN A 217 -5.64 -8.52 16.42
N LEU A 218 -4.77 -8.84 17.39
CA LEU A 218 -4.49 -7.96 18.52
C LEU A 218 -3.10 -7.31 18.45
N SER A 219 -2.25 -7.77 17.55
CA SER A 219 -0.86 -7.34 17.43
C SER A 219 -0.35 -7.49 16.01
N PHE A 220 0.71 -6.75 15.69
CA PHE A 220 1.43 -6.87 14.43
C PHE A 220 2.08 -8.26 14.34
N ASP A 221 1.59 -9.10 13.42
CA ASP A 221 1.98 -10.51 13.32
C ASP A 221 2.09 -10.92 11.83
N ARG A 222 2.04 -12.22 11.55
CA ARG A 222 2.34 -12.80 10.24
C ARG A 222 1.57 -12.17 9.08
N VAL A 223 0.31 -11.77 9.28
CA VAL A 223 -0.52 -11.10 8.26
C VAL A 223 0.14 -9.79 7.82
N GLU A 224 0.39 -8.89 8.75
CA GLU A 224 0.98 -7.58 8.46
C GLU A 224 2.43 -7.73 7.96
N LYS A 225 3.19 -8.66 8.56
CA LYS A 225 4.57 -8.97 8.15
C LYS A 225 4.65 -9.47 6.71
N LEU A 226 3.74 -10.33 6.28
CA LEU A 226 3.74 -10.86 4.91
C LEU A 226 3.51 -9.73 3.90
N ILE A 227 2.58 -8.81 4.15
CA ILE A 227 2.38 -7.66 3.25
C ILE A 227 3.64 -6.79 3.18
N CYS A 228 4.31 -6.52 4.31
CA CYS A 228 5.58 -5.81 4.31
C CYS A 228 6.67 -6.52 3.47
N VAL A 229 6.76 -7.85 3.59
CA VAL A 229 7.70 -8.67 2.83
C VAL A 229 7.41 -8.58 1.33
N LEU A 230 6.14 -8.69 0.93
CA LEU A 230 5.72 -8.64 -0.47
C LEU A 230 5.98 -7.28 -1.09
N ASP A 231 5.58 -6.19 -0.43
CA ASP A 231 5.81 -4.81 -0.88
C ASP A 231 7.31 -4.53 -1.11
N VAL A 232 8.14 -4.80 -0.10
CA VAL A 232 9.57 -4.51 -0.20
C VAL A 232 10.26 -5.42 -1.23
N TYR A 233 9.87 -6.70 -1.30
CA TYR A 233 10.40 -7.62 -2.29
C TYR A 233 10.09 -7.15 -3.71
N ASP A 234 8.83 -6.80 -4.00
CA ASP A 234 8.44 -6.30 -5.32
C ASP A 234 9.16 -4.99 -5.66
N ALA A 235 9.24 -4.05 -4.71
CA ALA A 235 9.99 -2.80 -4.90
C ALA A 235 11.47 -3.05 -5.27
N PHE A 236 12.14 -4.03 -4.65
CA PHE A 236 13.52 -4.39 -5.03
C PHE A 236 13.61 -5.01 -6.42
N ARG A 237 12.68 -5.90 -6.78
CA ARG A 237 12.67 -6.57 -8.09
C ARG A 237 12.38 -5.59 -9.22
N ARG A 238 11.40 -4.71 -9.04
CA ARG A 238 10.89 -3.84 -10.10
C ARG A 238 11.56 -2.48 -10.14
N ARG A 239 11.60 -1.77 -9.02
CA ARG A 239 12.09 -0.38 -8.96
C ARG A 239 13.62 -0.32 -8.91
N SER A 240 14.24 -1.27 -8.21
CA SER A 240 15.71 -1.36 -8.09
C SER A 240 16.36 -2.34 -9.07
N HIS A 241 15.57 -3.01 -9.92
CA HIS A 241 16.02 -4.01 -10.90
C HIS A 241 16.93 -5.11 -10.32
N MET A 242 16.77 -5.44 -9.04
CA MET A 242 17.57 -6.47 -8.38
C MET A 242 17.18 -7.85 -8.91
N SER A 243 18.15 -8.76 -9.04
CA SER A 243 17.87 -10.19 -9.21
C SER A 243 17.09 -10.75 -8.00
N HIS A 244 16.52 -11.94 -8.13
CA HIS A 244 15.82 -12.59 -7.02
C HIS A 244 16.74 -12.74 -5.79
N ASP A 245 17.94 -13.29 -5.98
CA ASP A 245 18.93 -13.48 -4.91
C ASP A 245 19.35 -12.15 -4.26
N GLN A 246 19.50 -11.09 -5.06
CA GLN A 246 19.81 -9.75 -4.57
C GLN A 246 18.65 -9.18 -3.74
N ALA A 247 17.40 -9.33 -4.21
CA ALA A 247 16.21 -8.85 -3.50
C ALA A 247 16.02 -9.58 -2.16
N ILE A 248 16.18 -10.92 -2.12
CA ILE A 248 16.11 -11.69 -0.87
C ILE A 248 17.20 -11.26 0.11
N THR A 249 18.44 -11.11 -0.38
CA THR A 249 19.57 -10.65 0.46
C THR A 249 19.33 -9.24 1.01
N ALA A 250 18.86 -8.33 0.17
CA ALA A 250 18.55 -6.96 0.56
C ALA A 250 17.40 -6.90 1.57
N LEU A 251 16.38 -7.75 1.41
CA LEU A 251 15.23 -7.83 2.31
C LEU A 251 15.62 -8.34 3.70
N ARG A 252 16.44 -9.41 3.78
CA ARG A 252 16.99 -9.87 5.07
C ARG A 252 17.78 -8.76 5.76
N LYS A 253 18.69 -8.12 5.02
CA LYS A 253 19.47 -7.00 5.54
C LYS A 253 18.58 -5.85 6.03
N LYS A 254 17.47 -5.56 5.34
CA LYS A 254 16.52 -4.52 5.75
C LYS A 254 15.84 -4.85 7.08
N VAL A 255 15.43 -6.10 7.29
CA VAL A 255 14.89 -6.59 8.57
C VAL A 255 15.97 -6.48 9.66
N ASP A 256 17.18 -6.99 9.39
CA ASP A 256 18.27 -7.05 10.37
C ASP A 256 18.76 -5.68 10.83
N LEU A 257 18.70 -4.68 9.94
CA LEU A 257 19.06 -3.30 10.23
C LEU A 257 17.90 -2.49 10.84
N SER A 258 16.69 -3.03 10.91
CA SER A 258 15.56 -2.36 11.55
C SER A 258 15.74 -2.39 13.07
N GLU A 259 15.60 -1.24 13.72
CA GLU A 259 15.67 -1.13 15.18
C GLU A 259 14.63 -2.02 15.88
N SER A 260 13.45 -2.15 15.28
CA SER A 260 12.31 -2.89 15.86
C SER A 260 12.29 -4.37 15.49
N PHE A 261 12.99 -4.78 14.42
CA PHE A 261 12.84 -6.12 13.83
C PHE A 261 14.14 -6.88 13.63
N SER A 262 15.26 -6.37 14.16
CA SER A 262 16.54 -7.06 14.09
C SER A 262 16.43 -8.49 14.66
N GLY A 263 16.65 -9.50 13.82
CA GLY A 263 16.52 -10.91 14.19
C GLY A 263 15.08 -11.41 14.39
N ASP A 264 14.05 -10.71 13.89
CA ASP A 264 12.66 -11.17 13.94
C ASP A 264 12.49 -12.46 13.11
N LYS A 265 12.33 -13.58 13.82
CA LYS A 265 12.20 -14.90 13.21
C LYS A 265 10.98 -15.04 12.30
N GLY A 266 9.89 -14.32 12.59
CA GLY A 266 8.69 -14.35 11.77
C GLY A 266 8.91 -13.72 10.40
N PHE A 267 9.62 -12.57 10.36
CA PHE A 267 10.05 -11.99 9.09
C PHE A 267 10.99 -12.90 8.32
N HIS A 268 12.02 -13.46 8.96
CA HIS A 268 12.94 -14.37 8.27
C HIS A 268 12.26 -15.61 7.71
N GLU A 269 11.34 -16.22 8.46
CA GLU A 269 10.56 -17.36 7.98
C GLU A 269 9.73 -16.98 6.74
N LEU A 270 9.04 -15.84 6.76
CA LEU A 270 8.28 -15.39 5.59
C LEU A 270 9.17 -15.12 4.37
N ILE A 271 10.35 -14.54 4.59
CA ILE A 271 11.34 -14.33 3.53
C ILE A 271 11.83 -15.66 2.95
N ASP A 272 12.12 -16.66 3.80
CA ASP A 272 12.52 -18.00 3.36
C ASP A 272 11.45 -18.66 2.49
N VAL A 273 10.16 -18.50 2.85
CA VAL A 273 9.06 -19.06 2.08
C VAL A 273 8.88 -18.34 0.74
N VAL A 274 9.00 -17.00 0.73
CA VAL A 274 8.98 -16.22 -0.53
C VAL A 274 10.15 -16.62 -1.45
N ASP A 275 11.35 -16.78 -0.91
CA ASP A 275 12.54 -17.29 -1.63
C ASP A 275 12.23 -18.65 -2.29
N PHE A 276 11.74 -19.60 -1.49
CA PHE A 276 11.43 -20.94 -1.98
C PHE A 276 10.37 -20.95 -3.10
N THR A 277 9.22 -20.31 -2.85
CA THR A 277 8.07 -20.31 -3.77
C THR A 277 8.39 -19.65 -5.12
N ASN A 278 9.25 -18.62 -5.12
CA ASN A 278 9.59 -17.90 -6.35
C ASN A 278 10.71 -18.58 -7.16
N ARG A 279 11.48 -19.49 -6.55
CA ARG A 279 12.40 -20.36 -7.29
C ARG A 279 11.67 -21.48 -8.02
N GLU A 280 10.66 -22.09 -7.39
CA GLU A 280 9.90 -23.21 -7.99
C GLU A 280 9.08 -22.78 -9.22
N THR A 281 8.66 -21.51 -9.30
CA THR A 281 7.92 -20.96 -10.45
C THR A 281 8.79 -20.65 -11.68
N HIS A 282 10.12 -20.77 -11.56
CA HIS A 282 11.09 -20.48 -12.63
C HIS A 282 11.92 -21.71 -13.04
N VAL A 283 11.48 -22.92 -12.67
CA VAL A 283 12.02 -24.21 -13.12
C VAL A 283 11.05 -24.89 -14.08
#